data_AF-A0A4S8P7Q3-F1
#
_entry.id   AF-A0A4S8P7Q3-F1
#
_cell.length_a   1.000
_cell.length_b   1.000
_cell.length_c   1.000
_cell.angle_alpha   90.00
_cell.angle_beta   90.00
_cell.angle_gamma   90.00
#
_symmetry.space_group_name_H-M   'P 1'
#
loop_
_entity.id
_entity.type
_entity.pdbx_description
1 polymer ?
#
loop_
_entity_poly.entity_id
_entity_poly.type
_entity_poly.pdbx_seq_one_letter_code
_entity_poly.pdbx_strand_id
1 'polypeptide(L)'
;MVDMAEKRELEVSIDQDACTGDGLCVQYAPTIFEFDIDGLAYVKDTDGELLTTAGSQIAVPDHLRIDIVNAAHDCPGECIYVRDRADKTPVAGPGADD
;
A
#
# COMPACT_ATOMS: atom_id res chain seq x y z
N MET A 1 -18.54 24.65 14.89
CA MET A 1 -18.39 24.22 13.49
C MET A 1 -17.18 23.32 13.52
N VAL A 2 -17.42 22.05 13.81
CA VAL A 2 -16.36 21.09 14.17
C VAL A 2 -15.52 20.86 12.93
N ASP A 3 -14.22 21.09 13.06
CA ASP A 3 -13.18 20.83 12.06
C ASP A 3 -13.50 19.54 11.30
N MET A 4 -13.62 19.66 9.98
CA MET A 4 -13.62 18.53 9.06
C MET A 4 -12.30 17.83 9.28
N ALA A 5 -12.27 16.86 10.20
CA ALA A 5 -11.08 16.08 10.54
C ALA A 5 -10.38 15.72 9.23
N GLU A 6 -9.22 16.34 9.04
CA GLU A 6 -8.36 16.24 7.87
C GLU A 6 -8.38 14.79 7.41
N LYS A 7 -8.84 14.55 6.18
CA LYS A 7 -8.94 13.20 5.63
C LYS A 7 -7.52 12.67 5.41
N ARG A 8 -6.89 12.18 6.48
CA ARG A 8 -5.47 11.78 6.59
C ARG A 8 -4.95 11.21 5.29
N GLU A 9 -4.02 11.88 4.64
CA GLU A 9 -3.42 11.38 3.40
C GLU A 9 -2.65 10.10 3.73
N LEU A 10 -2.93 9.02 3.03
CA LEU A 10 -2.25 7.75 3.24
C LEU A 10 -1.21 7.55 2.15
N GLU A 11 -0.17 6.80 2.48
CA GLU A 11 0.77 6.27 1.52
C GLU A 11 0.93 4.77 1.70
N VAL A 12 1.33 4.10 0.62
CA VAL A 12 1.52 2.66 0.59
C VAL A 12 2.85 2.28 -0.03
N SER A 13 3.49 1.26 0.54
CA SER A 13 4.72 0.65 0.04
C SER A 13 4.69 -0.87 0.21
N ILE A 14 5.47 -1.58 -0.61
CA ILE A 14 5.70 -3.02 -0.45
C ILE A 14 7.14 -3.27 -0.01
N ASP A 15 7.30 -4.14 0.98
CA ASP A 15 8.58 -4.75 1.36
C ASP A 15 8.85 -5.98 0.49
N GLN A 16 9.85 -5.86 -0.38
CA GLN A 16 10.21 -6.92 -1.33
C GLN A 16 10.77 -8.16 -0.64
N ASP A 17 11.42 -8.01 0.52
CA ASP A 17 12.01 -9.15 1.26
C ASP A 17 10.94 -10.03 1.92
N ALA A 18 9.79 -9.44 2.27
CA ALA A 18 8.65 -10.13 2.88
C ALA A 18 7.60 -10.60 1.85
N CYS A 19 7.65 -10.11 0.61
CA CYS A 19 6.65 -10.42 -0.40
C CYS A 19 6.73 -11.88 -0.85
N THR A 20 5.61 -12.60 -0.75
CA THR A 20 5.52 -14.03 -1.10
C THR A 20 4.95 -14.28 -2.50
N GLY A 21 4.56 -13.23 -3.23
CA GLY A 21 4.00 -13.35 -4.58
C GLY A 21 2.55 -13.87 -4.65
N ASP A 22 1.78 -13.76 -3.55
CA ASP A 22 0.41 -14.32 -3.47
C ASP A 22 -0.62 -13.61 -4.38
N GLY A 23 -0.41 -12.31 -4.64
CA GLY A 23 -1.18 -11.56 -5.63
C GLY A 23 -2.51 -10.99 -5.16
N LEU A 24 -2.85 -11.10 -3.88
CA LEU A 24 -4.04 -10.45 -3.31
C LEU A 24 -3.99 -8.93 -3.47
N CYS A 25 -2.82 -8.30 -3.32
CA CYS A 25 -2.67 -6.85 -3.53
C CYS A 25 -3.12 -6.41 -4.93
N VAL A 26 -2.70 -7.13 -5.97
CA VAL A 26 -3.09 -6.86 -7.36
C VAL A 26 -4.57 -7.11 -7.59
N GLN A 27 -5.17 -8.10 -6.90
CA GLN A 27 -6.62 -8.36 -6.99
C GLN A 27 -7.45 -7.24 -6.35
N TYR A 28 -7.01 -6.72 -5.19
CA TYR A 28 -7.70 -5.64 -4.49
C TYR A 28 -7.55 -4.28 -5.18
N ALA A 29 -6.33 -3.93 -5.62
CA ALA A 29 -6.04 -2.62 -6.21
C ALA A 29 -5.05 -2.73 -7.40
N PRO A 30 -5.50 -3.23 -8.57
CA PRO A 30 -4.63 -3.43 -9.75
C PRO A 30 -4.11 -2.14 -10.37
N THR A 31 -4.71 -0.99 -10.04
CA THR A 31 -4.22 0.33 -10.45
C THR A 31 -3.03 0.80 -9.62
N ILE A 32 -2.82 0.20 -8.44
CA ILE A 32 -1.81 0.59 -7.46
C ILE A 32 -0.72 -0.46 -7.37
N PHE A 33 -1.05 -1.74 -7.49
CA PHE A 33 -0.09 -2.83 -7.40
C PHE A 33 0.04 -3.57 -8.72
N GLU A 34 1.24 -4.01 -9.03
CA GLU A 34 1.54 -4.84 -10.19
C GLU A 34 2.76 -5.71 -9.89
N PHE A 35 2.83 -6.87 -10.55
CA PHE A 35 3.98 -7.78 -10.45
C PHE A 35 5.05 -7.41 -11.46
N ASP A 36 6.31 -7.46 -11.04
CA ASP A 36 7.45 -7.45 -11.96
C ASP A 36 7.84 -8.89 -12.36
N ILE A 37 8.84 -9.01 -13.25
CA ILE A 37 9.37 -10.27 -13.78
C ILE A 37 10.01 -11.18 -12.72
N ASP A 38 10.30 -10.65 -11.53
CA ASP A 38 10.83 -11.39 -10.38
C ASP A 38 9.74 -12.11 -9.57
N GLY A 39 8.46 -11.86 -9.86
CA GLY A 39 7.32 -12.41 -9.13
C GLY A 39 6.96 -11.67 -7.85
N LEU A 40 7.59 -10.52 -7.58
CA LEU A 40 7.29 -9.65 -6.44
C LEU A 40 6.38 -8.50 -6.87
N ALA A 41 5.53 -8.07 -5.94
CA ALA A 41 4.62 -6.96 -6.17
C ALA A 41 5.32 -5.62 -5.89
N TYR A 42 5.02 -4.63 -6.70
CA TYR A 42 5.50 -3.25 -6.58
C TYR A 42 4.33 -2.27 -6.68
N VAL A 43 4.56 -1.04 -6.23
CA VAL A 43 3.59 0.05 -6.36
C VAL A 43 3.76 0.76 -7.70
N LYS A 44 2.65 1.21 -8.28
CA LYS A 44 2.60 2.03 -9.50
C LYS A 44 2.31 3.48 -9.17
N ASP A 45 2.97 4.41 -9.84
CA ASP A 45 2.68 5.83 -9.70
C ASP A 45 1.39 6.25 -10.43
N THR A 46 1.10 7.55 -10.43
CA THR A 46 -0.08 8.13 -11.09
C THR A 46 -0.08 7.98 -12.61
N ASP A 47 1.09 7.81 -13.21
CA ASP A 47 1.29 7.63 -14.64
C ASP A 47 1.22 6.14 -15.03
N GLY A 48 1.12 5.26 -14.03
CA GLY A 48 1.06 3.81 -14.19
C GLY A 48 2.44 3.15 -14.27
N GLU A 49 3.50 3.90 -14.00
CA GLU A 49 4.87 3.39 -14.04
C GLU A 49 5.18 2.58 -12.77
N LEU A 50 5.78 1.41 -12.95
CA LEU A 50 6.13 0.52 -11.85
C LEU A 50 7.37 1.03 -11.11
N LEU A 51 7.23 1.29 -9.82
CA LEU A 51 8.33 1.77 -8.98
C LEU A 51 9.11 0.59 -8.38
N THR A 52 10.15 0.14 -9.10
CA THR A 52 10.96 -1.03 -8.72
C THR A 52 12.06 -0.76 -7.68
N THR A 53 12.22 0.50 -7.25
CA THR A 53 13.17 0.83 -6.18
C THR A 53 12.60 0.36 -4.84
N ALA A 54 13.37 -0.41 -4.08
CA ALA A 54 12.95 -0.90 -2.76
C ALA A 54 12.56 0.25 -1.83
N GLY A 55 11.45 0.07 -1.10
CA GLY A 55 10.89 1.10 -0.23
C GLY A 55 10.21 2.27 -0.95
N SER A 56 9.95 2.15 -2.26
CA SER A 56 9.10 3.11 -2.98
C SER A 56 7.72 3.20 -2.33
N GLN A 57 7.24 4.44 -2.20
CA GLN A 57 5.95 4.75 -1.58
C GLN A 57 5.16 5.69 -2.49
N ILE A 58 3.86 5.45 -2.60
CA ILE A 58 2.95 6.30 -3.38
C ILE A 58 1.81 6.80 -2.50
N ALA A 59 1.20 7.92 -2.88
CA ALA A 59 -0.03 8.38 -2.25
C ALA A 59 -1.19 7.43 -2.59
N VAL A 60 -1.99 7.10 -1.59
CA VAL A 60 -3.18 6.26 -1.73
C VAL A 60 -4.35 7.12 -2.21
N PRO A 61 -4.96 6.83 -3.37
CA PRO A 61 -6.15 7.54 -3.82
C PRO A 61 -7.30 7.36 -2.84
N ASP A 62 -8.05 8.43 -2.63
CA ASP A 62 -9.14 8.51 -1.67
C ASP A 62 -10.22 7.43 -1.79
N HIS A 63 -10.43 6.93 -3.02
CA HIS A 63 -11.42 5.91 -3.34
C HIS A 63 -10.90 4.48 -3.17
N LEU A 64 -9.58 4.27 -3.06
CA LEU A 64 -8.94 2.96 -2.89
C LEU A 64 -8.44 2.71 -1.48
N ARG A 65 -8.66 3.65 -0.54
CA ARG A 65 -8.17 3.54 0.85
C ARG A 65 -8.60 2.24 1.51
N ILE A 66 -9.86 1.86 1.37
CA ILE A 66 -10.40 0.64 1.98
C ILE A 66 -9.78 -0.59 1.31
N ASP A 67 -9.69 -0.60 -0.02
CA ASP A 67 -9.12 -1.74 -0.77
C ASP A 67 -7.65 -1.96 -0.42
N ILE A 68 -6.87 -0.87 -0.26
CA ILE A 68 -5.45 -0.96 0.14
C ILE A 68 -5.28 -1.40 1.59
N VAL A 69 -6.14 -0.93 2.50
CA VAL A 69 -6.13 -1.38 3.90
C VAL A 69 -6.47 -2.88 3.98
N ASN A 70 -7.50 -3.33 3.26
CA ASN A 70 -7.87 -4.75 3.20
C ASN A 70 -6.78 -5.58 2.55
N ALA A 71 -6.14 -5.09 1.48
CA ALA A 71 -5.01 -5.76 0.86
C ALA A 71 -3.86 -5.96 1.85
N ALA A 72 -3.57 -4.97 2.70
CA ALA A 72 -2.54 -5.07 3.72
C ALA A 72 -2.90 -6.07 4.83
N HIS A 73 -4.16 -6.08 5.29
CA HIS A 73 -4.66 -7.02 6.29
C HIS A 73 -4.65 -8.47 5.79
N ASP A 74 -5.03 -8.69 4.53
CA ASP A 74 -5.16 -10.04 3.96
C ASP A 74 -3.85 -10.55 3.34
N CYS A 75 -2.80 -9.74 3.31
CA CYS A 75 -1.52 -10.14 2.72
C CYS A 75 -0.82 -11.20 3.60
N PRO A 76 -0.64 -12.44 3.11
CA PRO A 76 -0.06 -13.52 3.92
C PRO A 76 1.42 -13.31 4.24
N GLY A 77 2.13 -12.52 3.41
CA GLY A 77 3.52 -12.15 3.67
C GLY A 77 3.66 -10.94 4.58
N GLU A 78 2.55 -10.31 5.00
CA GLU A 78 2.54 -9.06 5.76
C GLU A 78 3.48 -8.02 5.14
N CYS A 79 3.53 -7.93 3.81
CA CYS A 79 4.55 -7.14 3.11
C CYS A 79 4.08 -5.73 2.71
N ILE A 80 2.82 -5.38 2.96
CA ILE A 80 2.22 -4.11 2.54
C ILE A 80 2.14 -3.18 3.74
N TYR A 81 2.75 -2.01 3.64
CA TYR A 81 2.72 -1.00 4.69
C TYR A 81 1.84 0.15 4.25
N VAL A 82 0.81 0.44 5.04
CA VAL A 82 -0.05 1.61 4.86
C VAL A 82 0.20 2.56 6.02
N ARG A 83 0.59 3.80 5.72
CA ARG A 83 0.96 4.79 6.74
C ARG A 83 0.30 6.14 6.48
N ASP A 84 0.14 6.92 7.55
CA ASP A 84 -0.16 8.34 7.43
C ASP A 84 1.02 9.07 6.78
N ARG A 85 0.71 9.93 5.80
CA ARG A 85 1.71 10.65 5.03
C ARG A 85 2.45 11.72 5.83
N ALA A 86 1.77 12.34 6.80
CA ALA A 86 2.32 13.44 7.57
C ALA A 86 3.25 12.94 8.68
N ASP A 87 2.87 11.89 9.40
CA ASP A 87 3.59 11.43 10.60
C ASP A 87 4.06 9.98 10.55
N LYS A 88 3.85 9.28 9.43
CA LYS A 88 4.26 7.88 9.20
C LYS A 88 3.64 6.89 10.18
N THR A 89 2.58 7.29 10.89
CA THR A 89 1.84 6.39 11.79
C THR A 89 1.31 5.21 10.98
N PRO A 90 1.59 3.96 11.38
CA PRO A 90 1.07 2.79 10.71
C PRO A 90 -0.46 2.74 10.84
N VAL A 91 -1.12 2.51 9.70
CA VAL A 91 -2.58 2.43 9.57
C VAL A 91 -3.03 1.01 9.26
N ALA A 92 -2.27 0.29 8.45
CA ALA A 92 -2.48 -1.13 8.18
C ALA A 92 -1.17 -1.81 7.77
N GLY A 93 -1.11 -3.12 7.97
CA GLY A 93 0.11 -3.92 7.75
C GLY A 93 1.07 -3.86 8.94
N PRO A 94 2.34 -4.21 8.75
CA PRO A 94 3.24 -4.42 9.88
C PRO A 94 3.45 -3.16 10.72
N GLY A 95 3.28 -3.33 12.03
CA GLY A 95 3.41 -2.26 13.01
C GLY A 95 2.12 -1.46 13.26
N ALA A 96 1.02 -1.73 12.57
CA ALA A 96 -0.29 -1.23 12.96
C ALA A 96 -0.87 -2.10 14.10
N ASP A 97 -1.54 -1.48 15.06
CA ASP A 97 -2.32 -2.20 16.08
C ASP A 97 -3.61 -2.75 15.45
N ASP A 98 -3.94 -4.02 15.74
CA ASP A 98 -5.15 -4.75 15.29
C ASP A 98 -6.44 -4.27 16.00
#